data_AF-A0A3D4P9S9-F1
#
_entry.id   AF-A0A3D4P9S9-F1
#
_cell.length_a   1.000
_cell.length_b   1.000
_cell.length_c   1.000
_cell.angle_alpha   90.00
_cell.angle_beta   90.00
_cell.angle_gamma   90.00
#
_symmetry.space_group_name_H-M   'P 1'
#
loop_
_entity.id
_entity.type
_entity.pdbx_description
1 polymer ?
#
loop_
_entity_poly.entity_id
_entity_poly.type
_entity_poly.pdbx_seq_one_letter_code
_entity_poly.pdbx_strand_id
1 'polypeptide(L)'
;MKQIIINKLANLDRRWVFLSMLLAVAIPILLGLEFPETPTQQAINVFDEVERLKEGDRVLLALDYDPSSEGELSPMATSFVLHCAKKKVKMYFLTLYPGGPPMIQQAIQRVILTDFPNLVYGEDYVDLGYKPGYEGVVKVIITNLRELYTTDARGTNIDQIPMCQGVESIQDMDLLIAVSAGYPGCKEWVQYAKTPFPDKINLVAGVTGVQAPYLYPYVPKQLIGLLGAIKGAAEYETLVVGKYIEGEPKAVYQEGRRRMGPQLVAHLLMVFLIIAGNTLYFLQSSHKKS
;
A
#
# COMPACT_ATOMS: atom_id res chain seq x y z
N MET A 1 -47.44 19.80 -10.06
CA MET A 1 -46.74 18.49 -9.94
C MET A 1 -45.24 18.65 -9.73
N LYS A 2 -44.52 19.39 -10.60
CA LYS A 2 -43.07 19.67 -10.48
C LYS A 2 -42.66 20.27 -9.12
N GLN A 3 -43.41 21.26 -8.61
CA GLN A 3 -43.12 21.92 -7.33
C GLN A 3 -43.29 21.02 -6.10
N ILE A 4 -44.23 20.07 -6.14
CA ILE A 4 -44.49 19.13 -5.04
C ILE A 4 -43.34 18.12 -4.93
N ILE A 5 -42.82 17.65 -6.07
CA ILE A 5 -41.68 16.74 -6.13
C ILE A 5 -40.41 17.45 -5.64
N ILE A 6 -40.18 18.70 -6.08
CA ILE A 6 -39.05 19.53 -5.62
C ILE A 6 -39.11 19.75 -4.11
N ASN A 7 -40.26 20.11 -3.55
CA ASN A 7 -40.40 20.31 -2.10
C ASN A 7 -40.26 19.01 -1.28
N LYS A 8 -40.66 17.86 -1.83
CA LYS A 8 -40.44 16.55 -1.17
C LYS A 8 -38.97 16.14 -1.19
N LEU A 9 -38.27 16.36 -2.31
CA LEU A 9 -36.84 16.05 -2.44
C LEU A 9 -35.96 16.99 -1.60
N ALA A 10 -36.33 18.27 -1.49
CA ALA A 10 -35.61 19.24 -0.66
C ALA A 10 -35.75 18.97 0.85
N ASN A 11 -36.82 18.31 1.27
CA ASN A 11 -37.06 17.92 2.66
C ASN A 11 -36.83 16.42 2.88
N LEU A 12 -36.02 15.77 2.03
CA LEU A 12 -35.70 14.35 2.18
C LEU A 12 -35.00 14.12 3.52
N ASP A 13 -35.52 13.19 4.33
CA ASP A 13 -34.90 12.80 5.59
C ASP A 13 -33.53 12.17 5.33
N ARG A 14 -32.50 12.62 6.08
CA ARG A 14 -31.13 12.09 6.05
C ARG A 14 -31.06 10.56 6.21
N ARG A 15 -32.05 9.93 6.85
CA ARG A 15 -32.14 8.47 6.98
C ARG A 15 -32.16 7.76 5.63
N TRP A 16 -32.80 8.34 4.61
CA TRP A 16 -32.82 7.76 3.26
C TRP A 16 -31.48 7.87 2.55
N VAL A 17 -30.70 8.92 2.86
CA VAL A 17 -29.32 9.06 2.39
C VAL A 17 -28.41 8.04 3.06
N PHE A 18 -28.55 7.83 4.37
CA PHE A 18 -27.79 6.78 5.07
C PHE A 18 -28.18 5.37 4.59
N LEU A 19 -29.46 5.13 4.33
CA LEU A 19 -29.92 3.87 3.77
C LEU A 19 -29.39 3.66 2.34
N SER A 20 -29.42 4.67 1.48
CA SER A 20 -28.88 4.55 0.13
C SER A 20 -27.37 4.31 0.15
N MET A 21 -26.64 4.96 1.06
CA MET A 21 -25.21 4.70 1.26
C MET A 21 -24.95 3.27 1.74
N LEU A 22 -25.73 2.79 2.72
CA LEU A 22 -25.65 1.40 3.20
C LEU A 22 -25.86 0.42 2.04
N LEU A 23 -26.88 0.64 1.21
CA LEU A 23 -27.15 -0.22 0.05
C LEU A 23 -26.06 -0.11 -1.02
N ALA A 24 -25.55 1.08 -1.29
CA ALA A 24 -24.48 1.32 -2.25
C ALA A 24 -23.17 0.62 -1.88
N VAL A 25 -22.90 0.42 -0.59
CA VAL A 25 -21.73 -0.34 -0.10
C VAL A 25 -22.06 -1.83 0.03
N ALA A 26 -23.22 -2.19 0.61
CA ALA A 26 -23.57 -3.58 0.89
C ALA A 26 -23.83 -4.40 -0.38
N ILE A 27 -24.51 -3.85 -1.39
CA ILE A 27 -24.83 -4.59 -2.62
C ILE A 27 -23.56 -5.03 -3.35
N PRO A 28 -22.57 -4.17 -3.63
CA PRO A 28 -21.32 -4.60 -4.27
C PRO A 28 -20.53 -5.62 -3.45
N ILE A 29 -20.53 -5.50 -2.11
CA ILE A 29 -19.87 -6.48 -1.23
C ILE A 29 -20.54 -7.85 -1.35
N LEU A 30 -21.87 -7.91 -1.24
CA LEU A 30 -22.63 -9.16 -1.26
C LEU A 30 -22.60 -9.85 -2.62
N LEU A 31 -22.57 -9.08 -3.69
CA LEU A 31 -22.52 -9.59 -5.07
C LEU A 31 -21.09 -9.81 -5.57
N GLY A 32 -20.06 -9.42 -4.80
CA GLY A 32 -18.66 -9.50 -5.23
C GLY A 32 -18.38 -8.72 -6.52
N LEU A 33 -18.99 -7.54 -6.67
CA LEU A 33 -18.80 -6.74 -7.89
C LEU A 33 -17.37 -6.22 -7.95
N GLU A 34 -16.64 -6.65 -8.96
CA GLU A 34 -15.32 -6.11 -9.31
C GLU A 34 -15.43 -5.34 -10.62
N PHE A 35 -14.67 -4.25 -10.70
CA PHE A 35 -14.54 -3.46 -11.93
C PHE A 35 -13.09 -3.55 -12.43
N PRO A 36 -12.87 -3.51 -13.75
CA PRO A 36 -11.52 -3.50 -14.29
C PRO A 36 -10.77 -2.26 -13.81
N GLU A 37 -9.62 -2.47 -13.16
CA GLU A 37 -8.70 -1.39 -12.81
C GLU A 37 -7.67 -1.26 -13.93
N THR A 38 -7.57 -0.06 -14.53
CA THR A 38 -6.49 0.26 -15.47
C THR A 38 -5.34 0.86 -14.68
N PRO A 39 -4.17 0.19 -14.60
CA PRO A 39 -3.05 0.67 -13.80
C PRO A 39 -2.54 2.03 -14.27
N THR A 40 -2.26 2.92 -13.33
CA THR A 40 -1.64 4.22 -13.63
C THR A 40 -0.16 4.06 -13.95
N GLN A 41 0.45 5.10 -14.56
CA GLN A 41 1.89 5.11 -14.80
C GLN A 41 2.71 4.95 -13.50
N GLN A 42 2.18 5.42 -12.36
CA GLN A 42 2.84 5.25 -11.07
C GLN A 42 2.88 3.77 -10.66
N ALA A 43 1.77 3.04 -10.78
CA ALA A 43 1.72 1.62 -10.50
C ALA A 43 2.60 0.80 -11.47
N ILE A 44 2.61 1.16 -12.75
CA ILE A 44 3.46 0.55 -13.77
C ILE A 44 4.95 0.78 -13.44
N ASN A 45 5.35 2.00 -13.06
CA ASN A 45 6.73 2.28 -12.67
C ASN A 45 7.17 1.46 -11.45
N VAL A 46 6.30 1.32 -10.43
CA VAL A 46 6.59 0.48 -9.27
C VAL A 46 6.76 -0.99 -9.68
N PHE A 47 5.88 -1.48 -10.56
CA PHE A 47 5.93 -2.83 -11.07
C PHE A 47 7.21 -3.10 -11.87
N ASP A 48 7.52 -2.24 -12.82
CA ASP A 48 8.70 -2.35 -13.67
C ASP A 48 10.00 -2.29 -12.86
N GLU A 49 10.03 -1.52 -11.77
CA GLU A 49 11.20 -1.45 -10.90
C GLU A 49 11.45 -2.76 -10.15
N VAL A 50 10.42 -3.38 -9.58
CA VAL A 50 10.54 -4.71 -8.97
C VAL A 50 10.88 -5.78 -10.02
N GLU A 51 10.38 -5.63 -11.24
CA GLU A 51 10.65 -6.53 -12.35
C GLU A 51 12.09 -6.50 -12.86
N ARG A 52 12.80 -5.38 -12.72
CA ARG A 52 14.20 -5.25 -13.11
C ARG A 52 15.15 -6.06 -12.24
N LEU A 53 14.72 -6.41 -11.03
CA LEU A 53 15.50 -7.21 -10.11
C LEU A 53 15.77 -8.61 -10.67
N LYS A 54 16.91 -9.17 -10.30
CA LYS A 54 17.34 -10.52 -10.62
C LYS A 54 17.17 -11.43 -9.41
N GLU A 55 17.17 -12.73 -9.67
CA GLU A 55 17.17 -13.73 -8.60
C GLU A 55 18.39 -13.52 -7.69
N GLY A 56 18.15 -13.45 -6.38
CA GLY A 56 19.18 -13.18 -5.38
C GLY A 56 19.44 -11.70 -5.04
N ASP A 57 18.89 -10.74 -5.80
CA ASP A 57 18.97 -9.31 -5.47
C ASP A 57 18.34 -9.04 -4.10
N ARG A 58 18.78 -8.00 -3.40
CA ARG A 58 18.43 -7.71 -2.01
C ARG A 58 17.37 -6.61 -1.96
N VAL A 59 16.24 -6.90 -1.33
CA VAL A 59 15.11 -5.97 -1.23
C VAL A 59 14.78 -5.71 0.24
N LEU A 60 14.82 -4.44 0.63
CA LEU A 60 14.33 -4.00 1.93
C LEU A 60 12.84 -3.66 1.84
N LEU A 61 12.02 -4.36 2.61
CA LEU A 61 10.59 -4.07 2.80
C LEU A 61 10.39 -3.41 4.16
N ALA A 62 10.27 -2.08 4.15
CA ALA A 62 9.91 -1.30 5.34
C ALA A 62 8.39 -1.24 5.46
N LEU A 63 7.83 -2.02 6.39
CA LEU A 63 6.39 -2.08 6.63
C LEU A 63 6.01 -1.17 7.81
N ASP A 64 5.97 0.13 7.55
CA ASP A 64 5.78 1.22 8.51
C ASP A 64 4.29 1.57 8.67
N TYR A 65 3.50 0.58 9.11
CA TYR A 65 2.08 0.74 9.37
C TYR A 65 1.58 -0.14 10.50
N ASP A 66 0.33 0.07 10.90
CA ASP A 66 -0.32 -0.61 12.01
C ASP A 66 -1.74 -1.08 11.61
N PRO A 67 -2.44 -1.83 12.49
CA PRO A 67 -3.78 -2.34 12.17
C PRO A 67 -4.81 -1.27 11.76
N SER A 68 -4.65 -0.01 12.17
CA SER A 68 -5.61 1.06 11.84
C SER A 68 -5.58 1.47 10.37
N SER A 69 -4.45 1.22 9.70
CA SER A 69 -4.21 1.54 8.29
C SER A 69 -4.06 0.29 7.40
N GLU A 70 -4.19 -0.90 8.00
CA GLU A 70 -4.11 -2.20 7.32
C GLU A 70 -5.07 -2.28 6.11
N GLY A 71 -6.25 -1.67 6.24
CA GLY A 71 -7.30 -1.64 5.21
C GLY A 71 -6.85 -1.06 3.86
N GLU A 72 -5.84 -0.20 3.83
CA GLU A 72 -5.27 0.33 2.58
C GLU A 72 -3.93 -0.33 2.24
N LEU A 73 -3.11 -0.65 3.24
CA LEU A 73 -1.69 -0.96 3.06
C LEU A 73 -1.36 -2.45 3.04
N SER A 74 -2.12 -3.28 3.75
CA SER A 74 -1.84 -4.72 3.78
C SER A 74 -1.99 -5.40 2.41
N PRO A 75 -2.95 -5.03 1.55
CA PRO A 75 -2.98 -5.53 0.18
C PRO A 75 -1.71 -5.17 -0.60
N MET A 76 -1.17 -3.96 -0.44
CA MET A 76 0.11 -3.58 -1.06
C MET A 76 1.27 -4.43 -0.57
N ALA A 77 1.42 -4.55 0.76
CA ALA A 77 2.47 -5.38 1.37
C ALA A 77 2.39 -6.83 0.88
N THR A 78 1.18 -7.38 0.82
CA THR A 78 0.91 -8.73 0.31
C THR A 78 1.36 -8.88 -1.15
N SER A 79 0.98 -7.94 -2.02
CA SER A 79 1.38 -7.96 -3.43
C SER A 79 2.88 -7.78 -3.64
N PHE A 80 3.53 -6.92 -2.84
CA PHE A 80 4.98 -6.76 -2.89
C PHE A 80 5.69 -8.05 -2.49
N VAL A 81 5.29 -8.69 -1.38
CA VAL A 81 5.87 -9.97 -0.96
C VAL A 81 5.64 -11.05 -2.00
N LEU A 82 4.44 -11.12 -2.62
CA LEU A 82 4.16 -12.05 -3.71
C LEU A 82 5.11 -11.82 -4.90
N HIS A 83 5.25 -10.56 -5.32
CA HIS A 83 6.09 -10.20 -6.45
C HIS A 83 7.56 -10.52 -6.17
N CYS A 84 8.08 -10.12 -5.00
CA CYS A 84 9.43 -10.45 -4.55
C CYS A 84 9.66 -11.98 -4.49
N ALA A 85 8.71 -12.74 -3.94
CA ALA A 85 8.81 -14.20 -3.88
C ALA A 85 8.86 -14.84 -5.28
N LYS A 86 8.03 -14.36 -6.23
CA LYS A 86 8.05 -14.81 -7.64
C LYS A 86 9.36 -14.45 -8.35
N LYS A 87 9.97 -13.32 -8.01
CA LYS A 87 11.28 -12.88 -8.49
C LYS A 87 12.46 -13.57 -7.78
N LYS A 88 12.19 -14.30 -6.68
CA LYS A 88 13.18 -14.98 -5.85
C LYS A 88 14.30 -14.05 -5.37
N VAL A 89 13.93 -12.83 -5.03
CA VAL A 89 14.84 -11.87 -4.39
C VAL A 89 14.95 -12.19 -2.90
N LYS A 90 16.02 -11.72 -2.28
CA LYS A 90 16.26 -11.84 -0.84
C LYS A 90 15.52 -10.72 -0.11
N MET A 91 14.54 -11.08 0.72
CA MET A 91 13.62 -10.13 1.36
C MET A 91 14.05 -9.81 2.80
N TYR A 92 14.31 -8.54 3.09
CA TYR A 92 14.63 -8.04 4.42
C TYR A 92 13.45 -7.22 4.93
N PHE A 93 12.77 -7.69 5.97
CA PHE A 93 11.67 -6.96 6.57
C PHE A 93 12.15 -6.16 7.77
N LEU A 94 11.64 -4.94 7.92
CA LEU A 94 11.74 -4.17 9.16
C LEU A 94 10.54 -3.25 9.29
N THR A 95 10.43 -2.63 10.45
CA THR A 95 9.44 -1.58 10.67
C THR A 95 9.94 -0.54 11.66
N LEU A 96 9.54 0.71 11.41
CA LEU A 96 9.71 1.84 12.31
C LEU A 96 8.45 2.10 13.15
N TYR A 97 7.39 1.29 12.97
CA TYR A 97 6.15 1.36 13.76
C TYR A 97 6.15 0.34 14.90
N PRO A 98 5.76 0.74 16.13
CA PRO A 98 5.54 -0.22 17.22
C PRO A 98 4.49 -1.29 16.88
N GLY A 99 3.48 -0.93 16.07
CA GLY A 99 2.43 -1.83 15.58
C GLY A 99 2.78 -2.63 14.33
N GLY A 100 3.96 -2.43 13.75
CA GLY A 100 4.39 -3.08 12.51
C GLY A 100 4.81 -4.55 12.61
N PRO A 101 5.38 -5.07 13.72
CA PRO A 101 5.77 -6.48 13.80
C PRO A 101 4.66 -7.47 13.43
N PRO A 102 3.40 -7.36 13.93
CA PRO A 102 2.34 -8.25 13.48
C PRO A 102 2.01 -8.09 11.99
N MET A 103 2.21 -6.92 11.38
CA MET A 103 1.97 -6.70 9.96
C MET A 103 3.00 -7.43 9.09
N ILE A 104 4.28 -7.42 9.48
CA ILE A 104 5.34 -8.21 8.84
C ILE A 104 5.01 -9.69 8.94
N GLN A 105 4.69 -10.18 10.14
CA GLN A 105 4.37 -11.59 10.37
C GLN A 105 3.15 -12.03 9.55
N GLN A 106 2.12 -11.19 9.44
CA GLN A 106 0.97 -11.47 8.59
C GLN A 106 1.33 -11.55 7.11
N ALA A 107 2.16 -10.64 6.59
CA ALA A 107 2.58 -10.68 5.19
C ALA A 107 3.41 -11.96 4.88
N ILE A 108 4.34 -12.31 5.77
CA ILE A 108 5.12 -13.56 5.69
C ILE A 108 4.19 -14.78 5.74
N GLN A 109 3.25 -14.82 6.69
CA GLN A 109 2.33 -15.94 6.83
C GLN A 109 1.42 -16.11 5.62
N ARG A 110 0.79 -15.02 5.15
CA ARG A 110 -0.18 -15.05 4.05
C ARG A 110 0.43 -15.46 2.72
N VAL A 111 1.69 -15.08 2.49
CA VAL A 111 2.35 -15.29 1.20
C VAL A 111 3.42 -16.38 1.30
N ILE A 112 4.50 -16.12 2.04
CA ILE A 112 5.68 -16.99 2.04
C ILE A 112 5.34 -18.37 2.59
N LEU A 113 4.80 -18.44 3.82
CA LEU A 113 4.56 -19.73 4.47
C LEU A 113 3.40 -20.52 3.83
N THR A 114 2.44 -19.82 3.22
CA THR A 114 1.27 -20.47 2.61
C THR A 114 1.55 -20.93 1.17
N ASP A 115 2.28 -20.13 0.38
CA ASP A 115 2.39 -20.33 -1.07
C ASP A 115 3.81 -20.62 -1.57
N PHE A 116 4.83 -20.33 -0.75
CA PHE A 116 6.24 -20.52 -1.10
C PHE A 116 6.98 -21.30 0.00
N PRO A 117 6.58 -22.55 0.31
CA PRO A 117 7.16 -23.35 1.39
C PRO A 117 8.64 -23.67 1.17
N ASN A 118 9.15 -23.45 -0.04
CA ASN A 118 10.56 -23.61 -0.40
C ASN A 118 11.45 -22.41 -0.01
N LEU A 119 10.87 -21.26 0.36
CA LEU A 119 11.65 -20.12 0.84
C LEU A 119 12.02 -20.34 2.31
N VAL A 120 13.31 -20.23 2.62
CA VAL A 120 13.87 -20.56 3.92
C VAL A 120 14.20 -19.29 4.71
N TYR A 121 13.77 -19.24 5.97
CA TYR A 121 14.08 -18.11 6.85
C TYR A 121 15.59 -18.02 7.10
N GLY A 122 16.15 -16.83 6.98
CA GLY A 122 17.58 -16.54 7.12
C GLY A 122 18.42 -16.83 5.88
N GLU A 123 17.85 -17.50 4.87
CA GLU A 123 18.47 -17.70 3.57
C GLU A 123 17.80 -16.86 2.49
N ASP A 124 16.46 -16.86 2.43
CA ASP A 124 15.66 -16.15 1.42
C ASP A 124 14.92 -14.93 1.97
N TYR A 125 14.56 -14.96 3.24
CA TYR A 125 13.91 -13.85 3.91
C TYR A 125 14.27 -13.77 5.39
N VAL A 126 14.31 -12.55 5.94
CA VAL A 126 14.56 -12.31 7.36
C VAL A 126 13.68 -11.18 7.86
N ASP A 127 13.20 -11.29 9.10
CA ASP A 127 12.50 -10.21 9.79
C ASP A 127 13.46 -9.58 10.81
N LEU A 128 13.97 -8.39 10.51
CA LEU A 128 14.84 -7.62 11.41
C LEU A 128 14.05 -6.97 12.56
N GLY A 129 12.72 -6.93 12.45
CA GLY A 129 11.82 -6.48 13.51
C GLY A 129 11.62 -4.97 13.60
N TYR A 130 11.11 -4.55 14.75
CA TYR A 130 10.86 -3.15 15.07
C TYR A 130 12.08 -2.50 15.72
N LYS A 131 12.42 -1.28 15.29
CA LYS A 131 13.39 -0.44 15.96
C LYS A 131 12.80 0.93 16.35
N PRO A 132 12.82 1.31 17.64
CA PRO A 132 12.42 2.65 18.05
C PRO A 132 13.47 3.69 17.66
N GLY A 133 13.01 4.91 17.33
CA GLY A 133 13.91 6.03 17.01
C GLY A 133 13.58 6.79 15.72
N TYR A 134 12.46 6.47 15.06
CA TYR A 134 11.91 7.23 13.93
C TYR A 134 12.95 7.43 12.81
N GLU A 135 13.10 8.65 12.27
CA GLU A 135 14.12 8.97 11.27
C GLU A 135 15.55 8.78 11.77
N GLY A 136 15.77 8.79 13.08
CA GLY A 136 17.07 8.50 13.69
C GLY A 136 17.55 7.10 13.33
N VAL A 137 16.63 6.13 13.27
CA VAL A 137 16.95 4.77 12.83
C VAL A 137 17.45 4.79 11.38
N VAL A 138 16.68 5.42 10.48
CA VAL A 138 17.02 5.51 9.05
C VAL A 138 18.40 6.13 8.85
N LYS A 139 18.70 7.23 9.55
CA LYS A 139 19.99 7.95 9.47
C LYS A 139 21.19 7.10 9.88
N VAL A 140 21.02 6.13 10.76
CA VAL A 140 22.11 5.26 11.21
C VAL A 140 22.26 4.07 10.27
N ILE A 141 21.16 3.34 10.02
CA ILE A 141 21.24 2.08 9.26
C ILE A 141 21.55 2.27 7.78
N ILE A 142 21.33 3.47 7.25
CA ILE A 142 21.73 3.82 5.90
C ILE A 142 23.22 3.67 5.67
N THR A 143 24.06 3.84 6.69
CA THR A 143 25.52 3.67 6.62
C THR A 143 26.03 2.50 7.46
N ASN A 144 25.31 2.10 8.50
CA ASN A 144 25.71 1.01 9.39
C ASN A 144 24.47 0.32 9.99
N LEU A 145 24.02 -0.77 9.36
CA LEU A 145 22.89 -1.55 9.81
C LEU A 145 23.14 -2.17 11.19
N ARG A 146 24.35 -2.68 11.42
CA ARG A 146 24.74 -3.44 12.63
C ARG A 146 24.80 -2.58 13.88
N GLU A 147 24.93 -1.26 13.75
CA GLU A 147 24.89 -0.34 14.88
C GLU A 147 23.55 -0.39 15.62
N LEU A 148 22.46 -0.61 14.89
CA LEU A 148 21.12 -0.72 15.47
C LEU A 148 20.55 -2.13 15.42
N TYR A 149 20.86 -2.95 14.42
CA TYR A 149 20.32 -4.30 14.29
C TYR A 149 21.41 -5.34 14.55
N THR A 150 21.53 -5.77 15.81
CA THR A 150 22.44 -6.84 16.24
C THR A 150 21.78 -8.22 16.27
N THR A 151 20.44 -8.25 16.32
CA THR A 151 19.62 -9.46 16.24
C THR A 151 18.44 -9.24 15.32
N ASP A 152 17.89 -10.33 14.79
CA ASP A 152 16.59 -10.31 14.11
C ASP A 152 15.42 -10.29 15.12
N ALA A 153 14.19 -10.29 14.61
CA ALA A 153 12.96 -10.33 15.41
C ALA A 153 12.80 -11.61 16.24
N ARG A 154 13.51 -12.70 15.89
CA ARG A 154 13.53 -13.96 16.63
C ARG A 154 14.62 -13.99 17.71
N GLY A 155 15.43 -12.95 17.83
CA GLY A 155 16.57 -12.88 18.75
C GLY A 155 17.82 -13.60 18.24
N THR A 156 17.81 -14.07 17.00
CA THR A 156 18.99 -14.66 16.35
C THR A 156 20.02 -13.56 16.11
N ASN A 157 21.27 -13.78 16.48
CA ASN A 157 22.34 -12.83 16.19
C ASN A 157 22.47 -12.65 14.66
N ILE A 158 22.53 -11.40 14.20
CA ILE A 158 22.54 -11.08 12.77
C ILE A 158 23.73 -11.70 12.03
N ASP A 159 24.86 -11.94 12.71
CA ASP A 159 26.05 -12.58 12.15
C ASP A 159 25.85 -14.09 11.89
N GLN A 160 24.85 -14.70 12.54
CA GLN A 160 24.48 -16.11 12.36
C GLN A 160 23.48 -16.32 11.22
N ILE A 161 22.97 -15.24 10.61
CA ILE A 161 21.96 -15.29 9.56
C ILE A 161 22.67 -15.26 8.19
N PRO A 162 22.63 -16.35 7.40
CA PRO A 162 23.39 -16.45 6.15
C PRO A 162 23.18 -15.28 5.18
N MET A 163 21.95 -14.85 4.95
CA MET A 163 21.67 -13.75 4.02
C MET A 163 22.19 -12.39 4.51
N CYS A 164 22.35 -12.20 5.82
CA CYS A 164 22.89 -10.96 6.39
C CYS A 164 24.43 -10.87 6.32
N GLN A 165 25.12 -11.91 5.85
CA GLN A 165 26.56 -11.88 5.65
C GLN A 165 26.93 -10.94 4.48
N GLY A 166 27.83 -9.98 4.74
CA GLY A 166 28.23 -8.99 3.74
C GLY A 166 27.16 -7.94 3.42
N VAL A 167 26.17 -7.79 4.30
CA VAL A 167 25.27 -6.62 4.34
C VAL A 167 25.74 -5.74 5.49
N GLU A 168 26.31 -4.57 5.19
CA GLU A 168 26.79 -3.61 6.19
C GLU A 168 25.81 -2.46 6.39
N SER A 169 25.04 -2.12 5.35
CA SER A 169 24.13 -0.97 5.39
C SER A 169 22.94 -1.13 4.44
N ILE A 170 21.95 -0.24 4.55
CA ILE A 170 20.84 -0.20 3.60
C ILE A 170 21.30 0.20 2.18
N GLN A 171 22.48 0.79 2.01
CA GLN A 171 23.05 1.04 0.68
C GLN A 171 23.44 -0.23 -0.08
N ASP A 172 23.50 -1.39 0.60
CA ASP A 172 23.76 -2.69 -0.02
C ASP A 172 22.49 -3.36 -0.59
N MET A 173 21.34 -2.66 -0.52
CA MET A 173 20.05 -3.11 -1.04
C MET A 173 19.85 -2.60 -2.47
N ASP A 174 19.38 -3.47 -3.35
CA ASP A 174 19.07 -3.12 -4.74
C ASP A 174 17.77 -2.31 -4.85
N LEU A 175 16.82 -2.58 -3.95
CA LEU A 175 15.55 -1.87 -3.88
C LEU A 175 15.06 -1.69 -2.44
N LEU A 176 14.56 -0.50 -2.14
CA LEU A 176 13.77 -0.21 -0.95
C LEU A 176 12.30 -0.07 -1.34
N ILE A 177 11.45 -0.84 -0.67
CA ILE A 177 10.00 -0.76 -0.77
C ILE A 177 9.46 -0.24 0.56
N ALA A 178 8.98 1.01 0.56
CA ALA A 178 8.40 1.64 1.75
C ALA A 178 6.87 1.54 1.72
N VAL A 179 6.29 0.70 2.58
CA VAL A 179 4.84 0.65 2.79
C VAL A 179 4.52 1.39 4.08
N SER A 180 3.91 2.58 4.00
CA SER A 180 3.76 3.43 5.18
C SER A 180 2.40 4.11 5.34
N ALA A 181 2.02 4.32 6.60
CA ALA A 181 0.76 4.99 6.96
C ALA A 181 0.91 6.49 7.25
N GLY A 182 2.12 6.93 7.62
CA GLY A 182 2.36 8.26 8.15
C GLY A 182 3.81 8.44 8.61
N TYR A 183 3.99 9.05 9.79
CA TYR A 183 5.30 9.29 10.40
C TYR A 183 5.58 8.28 11.53
N PRO A 184 6.77 7.67 11.58
CA PRO A 184 7.85 7.74 10.60
C PRO A 184 7.53 6.85 9.39
N GLY A 185 7.87 7.21 8.16
CA GLY A 185 7.55 6.34 7.02
C GLY A 185 8.24 6.72 5.75
N CYS A 186 7.55 6.59 4.61
CA CYS A 186 8.12 6.81 3.29
C CYS A 186 8.81 8.18 3.16
N LYS A 187 8.26 9.24 3.77
CA LYS A 187 8.88 10.56 3.74
C LYS A 187 10.29 10.55 4.36
N GLU A 188 10.47 9.88 5.49
CA GLU A 188 11.75 9.77 6.17
C GLU A 188 12.73 8.90 5.38
N TRP A 189 12.27 7.81 4.74
CA TRP A 189 13.09 7.04 3.80
C TRP A 189 13.54 7.86 2.60
N VAL A 190 12.66 8.70 2.04
CA VAL A 190 13.05 9.63 0.96
C VAL A 190 14.11 10.62 1.44
N GLN A 191 13.88 11.26 2.58
CA GLN A 191 14.71 12.38 3.05
C GLN A 191 16.06 11.93 3.59
N TYR A 192 16.12 10.77 4.25
CA TYR A 192 17.30 10.33 5.00
C TYR A 192 17.99 9.09 4.42
N ALA A 193 17.34 8.34 3.52
CA ALA A 193 17.98 7.25 2.77
C ALA A 193 18.22 7.62 1.31
N LYS A 194 17.17 7.88 0.52
CA LYS A 194 17.32 8.12 -0.92
C LYS A 194 18.00 9.44 -1.25
N THR A 195 17.59 10.55 -0.63
CA THR A 195 18.09 11.88 -1.00
C THR A 195 19.60 12.04 -0.76
N PRO A 196 20.18 11.54 0.36
CA PRO A 196 21.62 11.61 0.58
C PRO A 196 22.42 10.62 -0.30
N PHE A 197 21.80 9.52 -0.74
CA PHE A 197 22.45 8.47 -1.53
C PHE A 197 21.67 8.18 -2.83
N PRO A 198 21.53 9.17 -3.73
CA PRO A 198 20.64 9.08 -4.89
C PRO A 198 21.01 7.96 -5.87
N ASP A 199 22.29 7.59 -5.95
CA ASP A 199 22.79 6.58 -6.89
C ASP A 199 22.97 5.19 -6.27
N LYS A 200 22.66 5.02 -4.97
CA LYS A 200 22.89 3.76 -4.26
C LYS A 200 21.62 2.94 -4.04
N ILE A 201 20.49 3.61 -3.88
CA ILE A 201 19.24 2.95 -3.48
C ILE A 201 18.13 3.39 -4.42
N ASN A 202 17.42 2.43 -5.00
CA ASN A 202 16.14 2.71 -5.64
C ASN A 202 15.02 2.62 -4.62
N LEU A 203 14.00 3.47 -4.77
CA LEU A 203 12.92 3.60 -3.80
C LEU A 203 11.58 3.66 -4.52
N VAL A 204 10.71 2.73 -4.15
CA VAL A 204 9.29 2.71 -4.48
C VAL A 204 8.48 2.72 -3.20
N ALA A 205 7.23 3.17 -3.29
CA ALA A 205 6.41 3.30 -2.09
C ALA A 205 4.95 2.91 -2.30
N GLY A 206 4.35 2.39 -1.24
CA GLY A 206 2.92 2.20 -1.09
C GLY A 206 2.44 2.93 0.16
N VAL A 207 1.49 3.84 0.03
CA VAL A 207 1.11 4.73 1.13
C VAL A 207 -0.39 4.93 1.23
N THR A 208 -0.85 5.36 2.40
CA THR A 208 -2.26 5.73 2.60
C THR A 208 -2.64 6.91 1.70
N GLY A 209 -3.93 7.02 1.39
CA GLY A 209 -4.46 8.14 0.61
C GLY A 209 -4.15 9.50 1.23
N VAL A 210 -4.08 9.58 2.56
CA VAL A 210 -3.73 10.81 3.29
C VAL A 210 -2.24 11.15 3.21
N GLN A 211 -1.36 10.15 3.06
CA GLN A 211 0.08 10.38 2.97
C GLN A 211 0.54 10.70 1.53
N ALA A 212 -0.14 10.17 0.51
CA ALA A 212 0.25 10.32 -0.89
C ALA A 212 0.52 11.78 -1.35
N PRO A 213 -0.32 12.79 -1.00
CA PRO A 213 -0.11 14.17 -1.42
C PRO A 213 1.24 14.76 -0.98
N TYR A 214 1.76 14.35 0.17
CA TYR A 214 3.04 14.81 0.69
C TYR A 214 4.24 14.24 -0.06
N LEU A 215 4.03 13.19 -0.87
CA LEU A 215 5.10 12.49 -1.57
C LEU A 215 5.18 12.80 -3.07
N TYR A 216 4.13 13.39 -3.66
CA TYR A 216 4.16 13.80 -5.07
C TYR A 216 5.36 14.69 -5.46
N PRO A 217 5.84 15.63 -4.62
CA PRO A 217 7.03 16.41 -4.96
C PRO A 217 8.31 15.58 -5.16
N TYR A 218 8.35 14.35 -4.65
CA TYR A 218 9.49 13.44 -4.76
C TYR A 218 9.41 12.50 -5.98
N VAL A 219 8.26 12.45 -6.65
CA VAL A 219 8.02 11.59 -7.82
C VAL A 219 8.33 12.35 -9.13
N PRO A 220 9.02 11.76 -10.13
CA PRO A 220 9.64 10.43 -10.13
C PRO A 220 11.11 10.43 -9.63
N LYS A 221 11.64 11.57 -9.19
CA LYS A 221 13.08 11.78 -9.02
C LYS A 221 13.68 10.99 -7.84
N GLN A 222 13.09 11.13 -6.65
CA GLN A 222 13.50 10.39 -5.46
C GLN A 222 12.61 9.16 -5.24
N LEU A 223 11.36 9.19 -5.70
CA LEU A 223 10.46 8.04 -5.69
C LEU A 223 10.15 7.62 -7.11
N ILE A 224 10.57 6.42 -7.53
CA ILE A 224 10.38 5.94 -8.91
C ILE A 224 8.90 5.80 -9.25
N GLY A 225 8.12 5.33 -8.27
CA GLY A 225 6.67 5.27 -8.35
C GLY A 225 6.04 5.20 -6.97
N LEU A 226 4.74 5.51 -6.92
CA LEU A 226 3.96 5.61 -5.69
C LEU A 226 2.59 4.95 -5.86
N LEU A 227 2.28 3.95 -5.04
CA LEU A 227 0.95 3.38 -4.89
C LEU A 227 0.21 4.16 -3.79
N GLY A 228 -0.90 4.80 -4.13
CA GLY A 228 -1.68 5.61 -3.19
C GLY A 228 -3.03 4.98 -2.84
N ALA A 229 -3.30 4.83 -1.55
CA ALA A 229 -4.53 4.27 -0.99
C ALA A 229 -4.85 2.86 -1.54
N ILE A 230 -6.04 2.36 -1.21
CA ILE A 230 -6.49 1.04 -1.68
C ILE A 230 -6.53 0.93 -3.22
N LYS A 231 -6.73 2.04 -3.94
CA LYS A 231 -6.68 2.07 -5.40
C LYS A 231 -5.30 1.68 -5.94
N GLY A 232 -4.23 2.26 -5.39
CA GLY A 232 -2.86 1.91 -5.79
C GLY A 232 -2.55 0.43 -5.52
N ALA A 233 -3.11 -0.14 -4.46
CA ALA A 233 -3.01 -1.57 -4.21
C ALA A 233 -3.70 -2.40 -5.29
N ALA A 234 -4.94 -2.05 -5.66
CA ALA A 234 -5.72 -2.75 -6.69
C ALA A 234 -5.06 -2.70 -8.08
N GLU A 235 -4.50 -1.55 -8.45
CA GLU A 235 -3.74 -1.38 -9.70
C GLU A 235 -2.51 -2.29 -9.72
N TYR A 236 -1.76 -2.35 -8.62
CA TYR A 236 -0.57 -3.17 -8.50
C TYR A 236 -0.87 -4.67 -8.45
N GLU A 237 -1.91 -5.08 -7.69
CA GLU A 237 -2.44 -6.44 -7.70
C GLU A 237 -2.77 -6.89 -9.13
N THR A 238 -3.42 -6.03 -9.92
CA THR A 238 -3.78 -6.34 -11.31
C THR A 238 -2.54 -6.67 -12.16
N LEU A 239 -1.45 -5.90 -12.00
CA LEU A 239 -0.19 -6.13 -12.70
C LEU A 239 0.49 -7.43 -12.25
N VAL A 240 0.64 -7.63 -10.93
CA VAL A 240 1.32 -8.81 -10.37
C VAL A 240 0.56 -10.09 -10.66
N VAL A 241 -0.75 -10.11 -10.41
CA VAL A 241 -1.61 -11.26 -10.67
C VAL A 241 -1.64 -11.56 -12.16
N GLY A 242 -1.84 -10.55 -13.01
CA GLY A 242 -1.91 -10.73 -14.46
C GLY A 242 -0.64 -11.31 -15.08
N LYS A 243 0.53 -11.13 -14.44
CA LYS A 243 1.80 -11.70 -14.90
C LYS A 243 2.12 -13.06 -14.30
N TYR A 244 1.84 -13.27 -13.02
CA TYR A 244 2.42 -14.39 -12.26
C TYR A 244 1.42 -15.45 -11.79
N ILE A 245 0.14 -15.21 -11.93
CA ILE A 245 -0.93 -16.11 -11.50
C ILE A 245 -1.72 -16.54 -12.72
N GLU A 246 -1.64 -17.83 -13.03
CA GLU A 246 -2.47 -18.46 -14.06
C GLU A 246 -3.77 -18.95 -13.43
N GLY A 247 -4.90 -18.67 -14.07
CA GLY A 247 -6.22 -19.06 -13.59
C GLY A 247 -6.79 -18.12 -12.52
N GLU A 248 -7.72 -18.64 -11.72
CA GLU A 248 -8.43 -17.87 -10.69
C GLU A 248 -7.51 -17.52 -9.52
N PRO A 249 -7.23 -16.23 -9.26
CA PRO A 249 -6.33 -15.83 -8.19
C PRO A 249 -6.96 -16.04 -6.82
N LYS A 250 -6.13 -16.36 -5.83
CA LYS A 250 -6.60 -16.44 -4.43
C LYS A 250 -7.11 -15.08 -3.99
N ALA A 251 -8.18 -15.07 -3.19
CA ALA A 251 -8.81 -13.87 -2.67
C ALA A 251 -7.84 -12.91 -1.94
N VAL A 252 -6.79 -13.46 -1.31
CA VAL A 252 -5.74 -12.69 -0.60
C VAL A 252 -4.89 -11.82 -1.54
N TYR A 253 -4.82 -12.15 -2.83
CA TYR A 253 -4.08 -11.40 -3.85
C TYR A 253 -4.94 -10.42 -4.66
N GLN A 254 -6.20 -10.25 -4.26
CA GLN A 254 -7.17 -9.39 -4.92
C GLN A 254 -7.93 -8.54 -3.90
N GLU A 255 -7.43 -8.39 -2.67
CA GLU A 255 -8.15 -7.65 -1.63
C GLU A 255 -8.34 -6.18 -2.01
N GLY A 256 -7.32 -5.56 -2.63
CA GLY A 256 -7.41 -4.21 -3.17
C GLY A 256 -8.52 -4.11 -4.21
N ARG A 257 -8.47 -4.96 -5.23
CA ARG A 257 -9.48 -5.01 -6.31
C ARG A 257 -10.89 -5.24 -5.78
N ARG A 258 -11.08 -6.18 -4.85
CA ARG A 258 -12.38 -6.49 -4.25
C ARG A 258 -12.96 -5.32 -3.46
N ARG A 259 -12.11 -4.46 -2.88
CA ARG A 259 -12.53 -3.25 -2.17
C ARG A 259 -12.88 -2.09 -3.11
N MET A 260 -12.46 -2.12 -4.38
CA MET A 260 -12.78 -1.08 -5.36
C MET A 260 -14.26 -1.05 -5.77
N GLY A 261 -14.93 -2.20 -5.82
CA GLY A 261 -16.36 -2.29 -6.18
C GLY A 261 -17.27 -1.45 -5.28
N PRO A 262 -17.29 -1.70 -3.96
CA PRO A 262 -18.06 -0.89 -3.01
C PRO A 262 -17.66 0.59 -3.04
N GLN A 263 -16.37 0.86 -3.22
CA GLN A 263 -15.85 2.23 -3.30
C GLN A 263 -16.41 2.97 -4.53
N LEU A 264 -16.39 2.36 -5.72
CA LEU A 264 -16.90 2.98 -6.94
C LEU A 264 -18.39 3.33 -6.82
N VAL A 265 -19.21 2.38 -6.37
CA VAL A 265 -20.66 2.58 -6.25
C VAL A 265 -20.99 3.64 -5.21
N ALA A 266 -20.29 3.66 -4.07
CA ALA A 266 -20.43 4.70 -3.07
C ALA A 266 -20.06 6.09 -3.63
N HIS A 267 -18.97 6.20 -4.39
CA HIS A 267 -18.56 7.47 -5.01
C HIS A 267 -19.55 7.94 -6.08
N LEU A 268 -20.06 7.04 -6.92
CA LEU A 268 -21.10 7.37 -7.91
C LEU A 268 -22.37 7.88 -7.23
N LEU A 269 -22.80 7.24 -6.13
CA LEU A 269 -23.91 7.71 -5.33
C LEU A 269 -23.64 9.11 -4.77
N MET A 270 -22.45 9.35 -4.20
CA MET A 270 -22.08 10.68 -3.67
C MET A 270 -22.11 11.76 -4.75
N VAL A 271 -21.53 11.51 -5.92
CA VAL A 271 -21.57 12.43 -7.06
C VAL A 271 -23.01 12.71 -7.48
N PHE A 272 -23.84 11.68 -7.61
CA PHE A 272 -25.26 11.83 -7.93
C PHE A 272 -25.99 12.70 -6.90
N LEU A 273 -25.79 12.45 -5.60
CA LEU A 273 -26.41 13.22 -4.53
C LEU A 273 -25.97 14.69 -4.54
N ILE A 274 -24.69 14.96 -4.80
CA ILE A 274 -24.16 16.33 -4.92
C ILE A 274 -24.81 17.04 -6.12
N ILE A 275 -24.87 16.40 -7.29
CA ILE A 275 -25.49 16.97 -8.49
C ILE A 275 -26.99 17.22 -8.26
N ALA A 276 -27.70 16.26 -7.68
CA ALA A 276 -29.12 16.39 -7.36
C ALA A 276 -29.38 17.53 -6.38
N GLY A 277 -28.59 17.60 -5.30
CA GLY A 277 -28.66 18.66 -4.30
C GLY A 277 -28.41 20.05 -4.89
N ASN A 278 -27.34 20.21 -5.69
CA ASN A 278 -27.03 21.46 -6.36
C ASN A 278 -28.14 21.86 -7.35
N THR A 279 -28.67 20.92 -8.12
CA THR A 279 -29.77 21.17 -9.06
C THR A 279 -31.03 21.67 -8.35
N LEU A 280 -31.41 21.02 -7.23
CA LEU A 280 -32.55 21.44 -6.42
C LEU A 280 -32.34 22.85 -5.84
N TYR A 281 -31.14 23.15 -5.34
CA TYR A 281 -30.79 24.47 -4.83
C TYR A 281 -30.95 25.56 -5.91
N PHE A 282 -30.41 25.33 -7.11
CA PHE A 282 -30.52 26.30 -8.21
C PHE A 282 -31.97 26.49 -8.67
N LEU A 283 -32.75 25.41 -8.79
CA LEU A 283 -34.17 25.49 -9.15
C LEU A 283 -35.00 26.28 -8.12
N GLN A 284 -34.71 26.13 -6.82
CA GLN A 284 -35.37 26.92 -5.77
C GLN A 284 -34.91 28.38 -5.77
N SER A 285 -33.62 28.63 -5.98
CA SER A 285 -33.06 29.99 -6.01
C SER A 285 -33.57 30.82 -7.20
N SER A 286 -33.82 30.20 -8.36
CA SER A 286 -34.40 30.87 -9.54
C SER A 286 -35.87 31.24 -9.36
N HIS A 287 -36.60 30.52 -8.49
CA HIS A 287 -38.01 30.81 -8.20
C HIS A 287 -38.19 31.92 -7.16
N LYS A 288 -37.18 32.20 -6.34
CA LYS A 288 -37.22 33.26 -5.31
C LYS A 288 -36.88 34.66 -5.85
N LYS A 289 -36.40 34.74 -7.11
CA LYS A 289 -36.05 35.98 -7.82
C LYS A 289 -37.09 36.42 -8.87
N SER A 290 -38.16 35.63 -9.05
CA SER A 290 -39.36 36.02 -9.80
C SER A 290 -40.49 36.34 -8.84
#